data_AF-A0A432CBY4-F1
#
_entry.id   AF-A0A432CBY4-F1
#
_cell.length_a   1.000
_cell.length_b   1.000
_cell.length_c   1.000
_cell.angle_alpha   90.00
_cell.angle_beta   90.00
_cell.angle_gamma   90.00
#
_symmetry.space_group_name_H-M   'P 1'
#
loop_
_entity.id
_entity.type
_entity.pdbx_description
1 polymer ?
#
loop_
_entity_poly.entity_id
_entity_poly.type
_entity_poly.pdbx_seq_one_letter_code
_entity_poly.pdbx_strand_id
1 'polypeptide(L)'
;MKTKVLLFFLFVSFQSLFSQEIQGSWAGSLSIQGTQLPLVFNIQKNGDLYQTSLDSPMQGAKGIPIKETTFANNELQLAAPNLNLKFSGHFNGTSIEGTFVQKGGSITLVLTRKLTD
;
A
#
# COMPACT_ATOMS: atom_id res chain seq x y z
N MET A 1 39.20 -37.27 -32.08
CA MET A 1 37.80 -37.16 -31.63
C MET A 1 37.66 -35.89 -30.82
N LYS A 2 36.65 -35.07 -31.13
CA LYS A 2 36.52 -33.66 -30.71
C LYS A 2 35.74 -33.59 -29.40
N THR A 3 36.41 -33.37 -28.27
CA THR A 3 35.74 -33.13 -26.98
C THR A 3 35.25 -31.69 -26.97
N LYS A 4 33.97 -31.49 -27.28
CA LYS A 4 33.31 -30.19 -27.19
C LYS A 4 33.14 -29.86 -25.71
N VAL A 5 33.95 -28.93 -25.19
CA VAL A 5 33.73 -28.32 -23.89
C VAL A 5 32.51 -27.42 -24.02
N LEU A 6 31.36 -27.91 -23.54
CA LEU A 6 30.11 -27.17 -23.49
C LEU A 6 30.17 -26.21 -22.30
N LEU A 7 30.64 -24.98 -22.53
CA LEU A 7 30.61 -23.91 -21.55
C LEU A 7 29.15 -23.46 -21.35
N PHE A 8 28.54 -23.94 -20.28
CA PHE A 8 27.21 -23.53 -19.82
C PHE A 8 27.31 -22.10 -19.27
N PHE A 9 26.88 -21.12 -20.06
CA PHE A 9 26.83 -19.71 -19.67
C PHE A 9 25.70 -19.52 -18.65
N LEU A 10 26.02 -19.64 -17.36
CA LEU A 10 25.10 -19.35 -16.26
C LEU A 10 24.94 -17.82 -16.16
N PHE A 11 24.05 -17.25 -16.98
CA PHE A 11 23.63 -15.86 -16.84
C PHE A 11 22.67 -15.77 -15.66
N VAL A 12 23.22 -15.70 -14.44
CA VAL A 12 22.45 -15.34 -13.25
C VAL A 12 22.08 -13.87 -13.41
N SER A 13 20.88 -13.64 -13.93
CA SER A 13 20.24 -12.33 -13.93
C SER A 13 20.11 -11.89 -12.47
N PHE A 14 21.00 -11.00 -12.02
CA PHE A 14 20.77 -10.21 -10.82
C PHE A 14 19.54 -9.36 -11.10
N GLN A 15 18.36 -9.89 -10.78
CA GLN A 15 17.15 -9.09 -10.67
C GLN A 15 17.39 -8.19 -9.46
N SER A 16 17.85 -6.96 -9.71
CA SER A 16 17.87 -5.92 -8.70
C SER A 16 16.43 -5.77 -8.21
N LEU A 17 16.13 -6.38 -7.06
CA LEU A 17 14.92 -6.11 -6.30
C LEU A 17 15.02 -4.64 -5.86
N PHE A 18 14.61 -3.72 -6.73
CA PHE A 18 14.29 -2.38 -6.29
C PHE A 18 13.18 -2.55 -5.27
N SER A 19 13.53 -2.41 -3.99
CA SER A 19 12.54 -2.33 -2.92
C SER A 19 11.70 -1.10 -3.23
N GLN A 20 10.49 -1.32 -3.74
CA GLN A 20 9.55 -0.23 -4.01
C GLN A 20 9.12 0.33 -2.65
N GLU A 21 9.50 1.57 -2.39
CA GLU A 21 9.20 2.21 -1.11
C GLU A 21 7.81 2.87 -1.16
N ILE A 22 6.90 2.35 -0.34
CA ILE A 22 5.57 2.94 -0.14
C ILE A 22 5.54 3.97 1.00
N GLN A 23 6.68 4.26 1.64
CA GLN A 23 6.77 5.23 2.73
C GLN A 23 6.28 6.61 2.29
N GLY A 24 5.52 7.29 3.14
CA GLY A 24 4.96 8.63 2.91
C GLY A 24 3.45 8.66 3.09
N SER A 25 2.85 9.80 2.74
CA SER A 25 1.41 10.03 2.86
C SER A 25 0.68 9.71 1.57
N TRP A 26 -0.40 8.95 1.70
CA TRP A 26 -1.27 8.49 0.62
C TRP A 26 -2.70 8.96 0.87
N ALA A 27 -3.25 9.76 -0.04
CA ALA A 27 -4.57 10.34 0.09
C ALA A 27 -5.53 9.77 -0.96
N GLY A 28 -6.80 9.63 -0.59
CA GLY A 28 -7.88 9.26 -1.49
C GLY A 28 -9.23 9.58 -0.87
N SER A 29 -10.29 9.52 -1.67
CA SER A 29 -11.64 9.84 -1.20
C SER A 29 -12.60 8.70 -1.48
N LEU A 30 -13.35 8.30 -0.46
CA LEU A 30 -14.46 7.36 -0.61
C LEU A 30 -15.72 8.10 -1.05
N SER A 31 -16.41 7.61 -2.06
CA SER A 31 -17.74 8.11 -2.45
C SER A 31 -18.82 7.29 -1.74
N ILE A 32 -19.49 7.90 -0.75
CA ILE A 32 -20.53 7.26 0.06
C ILE A 32 -21.83 8.04 -0.15
N GLN A 33 -22.78 7.46 -0.88
CA GLN A 33 -24.11 8.08 -1.12
C GLN A 33 -24.02 9.54 -1.62
N GLY A 34 -23.07 9.83 -2.50
CA GLY A 34 -22.84 11.18 -3.05
C GLY A 34 -22.01 12.11 -2.17
N THR A 35 -21.61 11.68 -0.96
CA THR A 35 -20.67 12.41 -0.10
C THR A 35 -19.25 11.89 -0.32
N GLN A 36 -18.28 12.79 -0.45
CA GLN A 36 -16.86 12.46 -0.54
C GLN A 36 -16.25 12.45 0.87
N LEU A 37 -15.72 11.30 1.29
CA LEU A 37 -15.01 11.15 2.55
C LEU A 37 -13.51 11.03 2.28
N PRO A 38 -12.73 12.11 2.47
CA PRO A 38 -11.29 12.08 2.29
C PRO A 38 -10.62 11.29 3.42
N LEU A 39 -9.66 10.44 3.05
CA LEU A 39 -8.82 9.67 3.94
C LEU A 39 -7.35 9.88 3.60
N VAL A 40 -6.49 9.85 4.61
CA VAL A 40 -5.03 9.89 4.43
C VAL A 40 -4.37 8.78 5.24
N PHE A 41 -3.63 7.91 4.58
CA PHE A 41 -2.78 6.91 5.21
C PHE A 41 -1.33 7.41 5.23
N ASN A 42 -0.77 7.56 6.42
CA ASN A 42 0.63 7.96 6.59
C ASN A 42 1.45 6.70 6.92
N ILE A 43 2.26 6.25 5.97
CA ILE A 43 3.05 5.01 6.06
C ILE A 43 4.50 5.36 6.39
N GLN A 44 5.03 4.79 7.46
CA GLN A 44 6.42 4.91 7.87
C GLN A 44 7.04 3.52 7.95
N LYS A 45 8.36 3.44 7.80
CA LYS A 45 9.11 2.20 7.96
C LYS A 45 9.84 2.24 9.30
N ASN A 46 9.74 1.16 10.05
CA ASN A 46 10.44 0.94 11.32
C ASN A 46 11.20 -0.38 11.23
N GLY A 47 12.47 -0.31 10.83
CA GLY A 47 13.26 -1.49 10.46
C GLY A 47 12.67 -2.19 9.23
N ASP A 48 12.30 -3.46 9.38
CA ASP A 48 11.68 -4.26 8.32
C ASP A 48 10.15 -4.18 8.31
N LEU A 49 9.55 -3.52 9.30
CA LEU A 49 8.10 -3.41 9.46
C LEU A 49 7.59 -2.05 9.03
N TYR A 50 6.31 -1.99 8.65
CA TYR A 50 5.62 -0.74 8.39
C TYR A 50 4.72 -0.34 9.57
N GLN A 51 4.71 0.95 9.87
CA GLN A 51 3.76 1.58 10.78
C GLN A 51 2.89 2.54 9.98
N THR A 52 1.57 2.41 10.11
CA THR A 52 0.64 3.27 9.39
C THR A 52 -0.31 3.96 10.36
N SER A 53 -0.59 5.23 10.11
CA SER A 53 -1.71 5.93 10.72
C SER A 53 -2.72 6.38 9.67
N LEU A 54 -3.98 6.52 10.10
CA LEU A 54 -5.10 6.99 9.30
C LEU A 54 -5.60 8.33 9.84
N ASP A 55 -5.76 9.29 8.93
CA ASP A 55 -6.48 10.53 9.15
C ASP A 55 -7.79 10.51 8.33
N SER A 56 -8.88 10.99 8.95
CA SER A 56 -10.15 11.27 8.29
C SER A 56 -10.57 12.71 8.62
N PRO A 57 -10.09 13.70 7.83
CA PRO A 57 -10.26 15.12 8.14
C PRO A 57 -11.71 15.56 8.32
N MET A 58 -12.62 15.08 7.45
CA MET A 58 -14.04 15.43 7.52
C MET A 58 -14.74 14.86 8.77
N GLN A 59 -14.16 13.83 9.38
CA GLN A 59 -14.67 13.21 10.62
C GLN A 59 -13.89 13.69 11.85
N GLY A 60 -12.93 14.62 11.70
CA GLY A 60 -12.11 15.13 12.81
C GLY A 60 -11.16 14.11 13.43
N ALA A 61 -10.93 12.97 12.79
CA ALA A 61 -10.07 11.92 13.30
C ALA A 61 -8.66 12.03 12.70
N LYS A 62 -7.63 12.03 13.54
CA LYS A 62 -6.23 12.16 13.11
C LYS A 62 -5.35 11.18 13.88
N GLY A 63 -4.38 10.59 13.18
CA GLY A 63 -3.36 9.73 13.77
C GLY A 63 -3.89 8.39 14.27
N ILE A 64 -5.02 7.90 13.74
CA ILE A 64 -5.55 6.61 14.16
C ILE A 64 -4.56 5.51 13.77
N PRO A 65 -4.05 4.69 14.72
CA PRO A 65 -3.11 3.64 14.39
C PRO A 65 -3.78 2.52 13.60
N ILE A 66 -3.19 2.15 12.47
CA ILE A 66 -3.48 0.89 11.77
C ILE A 66 -2.65 -0.20 12.46
N LYS A 67 -3.29 -1.32 12.79
CA LYS A 67 -2.66 -2.39 13.59
C LYS A 67 -1.77 -3.29 12.77
N GLU A 68 -2.14 -3.54 11.52
CA GLU A 68 -1.40 -4.39 10.61
C GLU A 68 -1.18 -3.65 9.30
N THR A 69 0.09 -3.54 8.90
CA THR A 69 0.48 -3.03 7.59
C THR A 69 1.45 -4.02 6.97
N THR A 70 1.11 -4.56 5.81
CA THR A 70 2.01 -5.40 5.02
C THR A 70 2.13 -4.82 3.62
N PHE A 71 3.33 -4.94 3.05
CA PHE A 71 3.57 -4.60 1.66
C PHE A 71 4.50 -5.64 1.04
N ALA A 72 3.97 -6.42 0.12
CA ALA A 72 4.71 -7.46 -0.59
C ALA A 72 4.10 -7.64 -1.99
N ASN A 73 4.93 -7.93 -2.99
CA ASN A 73 4.49 -8.16 -4.37
C ASN A 73 3.61 -7.02 -4.92
N ASN A 74 3.95 -5.78 -4.59
CA ASN A 74 3.18 -4.58 -4.93
C ASN A 74 1.76 -4.54 -4.36
N GLU A 75 1.43 -5.36 -3.36
CA GLU A 75 0.15 -5.32 -2.67
C GLU A 75 0.32 -4.70 -1.29
N LEU A 76 -0.42 -3.62 -1.01
CA LEU A 76 -0.53 -3.02 0.31
C LEU A 76 -1.77 -3.58 1.00
N GLN A 77 -1.59 -4.18 2.17
CA GLN A 77 -2.70 -4.53 3.05
C GLN A 77 -2.62 -3.76 4.36
N LEU A 78 -3.76 -3.23 4.78
CA LEU A 78 -3.94 -2.47 6.01
C LEU A 78 -5.11 -3.06 6.80
N ALA A 79 -4.97 -3.25 8.10
CA ALA A 79 -6.08 -3.63 8.98
C ALA A 79 -6.10 -2.84 10.28
N ALA A 80 -7.28 -2.32 10.62
CA ALA A 80 -7.59 -1.74 11.92
C ALA A 80 -8.80 -2.48 12.52
N PRO A 81 -8.58 -3.60 13.25
CA PRO A 81 -9.65 -4.41 13.81
C PRO A 81 -10.61 -3.63 14.71
N ASN A 82 -10.09 -2.68 15.49
CA ASN A 82 -10.87 -1.81 16.37
C ASN A 82 -11.90 -0.93 15.63
N LEU A 83 -11.72 -0.73 14.32
CA LEU A 83 -12.63 0.02 13.46
C LEU A 83 -13.42 -0.88 12.49
N ASN A 84 -13.24 -2.21 12.58
CA ASN A 84 -13.70 -3.18 11.60
C ASN A 84 -13.31 -2.78 10.17
N LEU A 85 -12.08 -2.27 9.99
CA LEU A 85 -11.58 -1.67 8.76
C LEU A 85 -10.46 -2.51 8.16
N LYS A 86 -10.53 -2.72 6.84
CA LYS A 86 -9.46 -3.29 6.03
C LYS A 86 -9.29 -2.52 4.72
N PHE A 87 -8.08 -2.48 4.20
CA PHE A 87 -7.80 -2.04 2.83
C PHE A 87 -6.80 -3.01 2.20
N SER A 88 -7.06 -3.44 0.96
CA SER A 88 -6.10 -4.18 0.13
C SER A 88 -6.06 -3.51 -1.24
N GLY A 89 -4.86 -3.16 -1.71
CA GLY A 89 -4.69 -2.49 -3.00
C GLY A 89 -3.35 -2.76 -3.65
N HIS A 90 -3.33 -2.67 -4.98
CA HIS A 90 -2.16 -2.88 -5.81
C HIS A 90 -1.47 -1.55 -6.13
N PHE A 91 -0.17 -1.49 -5.89
CA PHE A 91 0.70 -0.37 -6.21
C PHE A 91 1.21 -0.50 -7.65
N ASN A 92 0.92 0.48 -8.50
CA ASN A 92 1.32 0.49 -9.91
C ASN A 92 2.51 1.43 -10.21
N GLY A 93 3.18 1.94 -9.17
CA GLY A 93 4.26 2.92 -9.28
C GLY A 93 3.85 4.37 -8.97
N THR A 94 2.58 4.73 -9.17
CA THR A 94 2.08 6.11 -8.96
C THR A 94 0.86 6.19 -8.05
N SER A 95 -0.02 5.17 -8.08
CA SER A 95 -1.20 5.03 -7.24
C SER A 95 -1.26 3.66 -6.59
N ILE A 96 -2.06 3.55 -5.54
CA ILE A 96 -2.47 2.29 -4.92
C ILE A 96 -3.98 2.15 -5.13
N GLU A 97 -4.37 1.22 -5.97
CA GLU A 97 -5.77 0.99 -6.33
C GLU A 97 -6.28 -0.25 -5.60
N GLY A 98 -7.36 -0.10 -4.85
CA GLY A 98 -7.79 -1.17 -3.96
C GLY A 98 -9.21 -1.07 -3.48
N THR A 99 -9.53 -1.96 -2.55
CA THR A 99 -10.83 -2.07 -1.92
C THR A 99 -10.71 -1.71 -0.45
N PHE A 100 -11.50 -0.73 -0.03
CA PHE A 100 -11.69 -0.35 1.37
C PHE A 100 -12.93 -1.05 1.91
N VAL A 101 -12.78 -1.80 3.00
CA VAL A 101 -13.87 -2.53 3.67
C VAL A 101 -14.02 -1.98 5.08
N GLN A 102 -15.23 -1.58 5.46
CA GLN A 102 -15.53 -1.16 6.83
C GLN A 102 -16.93 -1.60 7.27
N LYS A 103 -17.03 -2.26 8.44
CA LYS A 103 -18.31 -2.73 9.02
C LYS A 103 -19.20 -3.53 8.03
N GLY A 104 -18.58 -4.27 7.11
CA GLY A 104 -19.26 -5.08 6.09
C GLY A 104 -19.56 -4.36 4.77
N GLY A 105 -19.39 -3.03 4.69
CA GLY A 105 -19.43 -2.29 3.43
C GLY A 105 -18.10 -2.37 2.69
N SER A 106 -18.12 -2.33 1.35
CA SER A 106 -16.95 -2.40 0.48
C SER A 106 -17.02 -1.30 -0.58
N ILE A 107 -15.94 -0.53 -0.72
CA ILE A 107 -15.87 0.63 -1.62
C ILE A 107 -14.49 0.66 -2.27
N THR A 108 -14.42 0.89 -3.58
CA THR A 108 -13.16 1.11 -4.27
C THR A 108 -12.50 2.40 -3.77
N LEU A 109 -11.21 2.34 -3.49
CA LEU A 109 -10.41 3.48 -3.06
C LEU A 109 -9.14 3.52 -3.89
N VAL A 110 -8.90 4.66 -4.53
CA VAL A 110 -7.64 4.97 -5.20
C VAL A 110 -6.87 5.93 -4.32
N LEU A 111 -5.66 5.54 -3.96
CA LEU A 111 -4.74 6.37 -3.19
C LEU A 111 -3.65 6.92 -4.12
N THR A 112 -3.38 8.22 -3.99
CA THR A 112 -2.25 8.88 -4.64
C THR A 112 -1.36 9.52 -3.59
N ARG A 113 -0.11 9.82 -3.95
CA ARG A 113 0.78 10.57 -3.07
C ARG A 113 0.11 11.89 -2.68
N LYS A 114 -0.01 12.14 -1.37
CA LYS A 114 -0.49 13.42 -0.88
C LYS A 114 0.57 14.47 -1.23
N LEU A 115 0.20 15.43 -2.07
CA LEU A 115 1.02 16.62 -2.28
C LEU A 115 1.02 17.42 -0.98
N THR A 116 2.22 17.75 -0.49
CA THR A 116 2.37 18.68 0.63
C THR A 116 2.06 20.07 0.08
N ASP A 117 1.04 20.74 0.64
CA ASP A 117 0.85 22.18 0.47
C ASP A 117 1.83 22.96 1.37
#